data_AF-A0A927IN49-F1
#
_entry.id   AF-A0A927IN49-F1
#
_cell.length_a   1.000
_cell.length_b   1.000
_cell.length_c   1.000
_cell.angle_alpha   90.00
_cell.angle_beta   90.00
_cell.angle_gamma   90.00
#
_symmetry.space_group_name_H-M   'P 1'
#
loop_
_entity.id
_entity.type
_entity.pdbx_description
1 polymer ?
#
loop_
_entity_poly.entity_id
_entity_poly.type
_entity_poly.pdbx_seq_one_letter_code
_entity_poly.pdbx_strand_id
1 'polypeptide(L)'
;MQDTQAPEAQQTTAHASTATSDPHWERQTLERLAMANLAEQQAARRWKNGFRLAWLVFLVVVAGLLFSRNAPSSDPSQPHTAMVAIKGEIGSEGEASAENVMAAMRSALEDSGSKGLVLLINSPGGSPVQAGMINDEIHRLKKLHNKPVYAVVEESCASAAYYIAAAADSIYVDKASIVGSIGVLMDGFGFTGLMDKLGVERRLMTAGENKGFMDPFSPQTEAQRKHAQAMLNQIHQQFIAVVKQGRGERLKETPDMFSGLFWTGQQAVDMGLADGLGSLDSVARDVVKAEDVIDYSRHENVAERLAKRFGAALGEGAVQAMRRVPGLR
;
A
#
# COMPACT_ATOMS: atom_id res chain seq x y z
N MET A 1 32.76 -51.28 84.36
CA MET A 1 32.24 -52.06 85.51
C MET A 1 30.81 -51.60 85.74
N GLN A 2 29.79 -52.47 85.85
CA GLN A 2 29.70 -53.87 85.39
C GLN A 2 28.20 -54.26 85.39
N ASP A 3 27.80 -55.27 84.62
CA ASP A 3 26.42 -55.78 84.51
C ASP A 3 25.94 -56.40 85.85
N THR A 4 24.66 -56.75 86.10
CA THR A 4 23.85 -57.77 85.38
C THR A 4 22.39 -57.84 85.89
N GLN A 5 21.47 -58.31 85.02
CA GLN A 5 20.08 -58.86 85.14
C GLN A 5 19.41 -59.01 86.54
N ALA A 6 18.09 -58.75 86.75
CA ALA A 6 16.84 -59.27 86.11
C ALA A 6 16.49 -60.73 86.53
N PRO A 7 15.25 -61.27 86.38
CA PRO A 7 14.03 -60.79 85.68
C PRO A 7 12.80 -60.65 86.65
N GLU A 8 11.49 -60.88 86.40
CA GLU A 8 10.71 -61.55 85.33
C GLU A 8 9.19 -61.16 85.28
N ALA A 9 8.49 -61.66 84.25
CA ALA A 9 7.04 -61.73 83.94
C ALA A 9 6.16 -62.46 85.01
N GLN A 10 4.80 -62.59 85.00
CA GLN A 10 3.56 -62.06 84.34
C GLN A 10 2.35 -62.65 85.16
N GLN A 11 1.02 -62.64 84.89
CA GLN A 11 0.00 -62.22 83.87
C GLN A 11 -1.37 -62.07 84.67
N THR A 12 -2.60 -61.75 84.23
CA THR A 12 -3.37 -61.53 82.96
C THR A 12 -4.47 -60.46 83.29
N THR A 13 -5.71 -60.27 82.77
CA THR A 13 -6.62 -60.91 81.78
C THR A 13 -7.12 -59.85 80.74
N ALA A 14 -8.43 -59.69 80.47
CA ALA A 14 -8.98 -58.76 79.48
C ALA A 14 -10.48 -58.41 79.68
N HIS A 15 -10.89 -57.23 79.17
CA HIS A 15 -12.25 -56.92 78.69
C HIS A 15 -12.14 -55.83 77.60
N ALA A 16 -13.07 -55.80 76.63
CA ALA A 16 -13.01 -54.91 75.47
C ALA A 16 -14.02 -53.76 75.55
N SER A 17 -13.66 -52.60 74.99
CA SER A 17 -14.54 -51.46 74.72
C SER A 17 -14.19 -50.81 73.39
N THR A 18 -15.20 -50.37 72.64
CA THR A 18 -15.06 -49.80 71.30
C THR A 18 -14.87 -48.30 71.36
N ALA A 19 -13.82 -47.77 70.72
CA ALA A 19 -13.64 -46.33 70.51
C ALA A 19 -14.05 -45.94 69.08
N THR A 20 -15.03 -45.05 68.95
CA THR A 20 -15.41 -44.40 67.68
C THR A 20 -14.42 -43.29 67.34
N SER A 21 -13.83 -43.34 66.15
CA SER A 21 -12.90 -42.32 65.63
C SER A 21 -13.65 -41.13 65.01
N ASP A 22 -13.38 -39.91 65.47
CA ASP A 22 -13.97 -38.69 64.92
C ASP A 22 -13.46 -38.36 63.49
N PRO A 23 -14.32 -38.28 62.46
CA PRO A 23 -13.91 -38.03 61.07
C PRO A 23 -13.58 -36.56 60.76
N HIS A 24 -13.46 -35.71 61.79
CA HIS A 24 -13.24 -34.28 61.63
C HIS A 24 -11.84 -33.95 61.07
N TRP A 25 -10.80 -34.66 61.53
CA TRP A 25 -9.43 -34.47 61.06
C TRP A 25 -9.26 -34.93 59.60
N GLU A 26 -9.93 -36.02 59.20
CA GLU A 26 -9.91 -36.53 57.82
C GLU A 26 -10.46 -35.49 56.85
N ARG A 27 -11.63 -34.91 57.17
CA ARG A 27 -12.26 -33.85 56.36
C ARG A 27 -11.37 -32.62 56.24
N GLN A 28 -10.80 -32.14 57.35
CA GLN A 28 -9.86 -31.01 57.31
C GLN A 28 -8.57 -31.32 56.52
N THR A 29 -8.10 -32.57 56.55
CA THR A 29 -6.91 -32.99 55.79
C THR A 29 -7.21 -33.06 54.29
N LEU A 30 -8.36 -33.64 53.91
CA LEU A 30 -8.84 -33.67 52.53
C LEU A 30 -9.11 -32.26 51.98
N GLU A 31 -9.72 -31.38 52.77
CA GLU A 31 -9.95 -29.98 52.41
C GLU A 31 -8.62 -29.23 52.19
N ARG A 32 -7.65 -29.39 53.09
CA ARG A 32 -6.30 -28.82 52.93
C ARG A 32 -5.58 -29.35 51.69
N LEU A 33 -5.68 -30.65 51.38
CA LEU A 33 -5.09 -31.25 50.18
C LEU A 33 -5.78 -30.79 48.89
N ALA A 34 -7.10 -30.60 48.91
CA ALA A 34 -7.86 -30.06 47.79
C ALA A 34 -7.54 -28.58 47.55
N MET A 35 -7.46 -27.77 48.61
CA MET A 35 -7.11 -26.35 48.54
C MET A 35 -5.63 -26.13 48.17
N ALA A 36 -4.73 -27.01 48.60
CA ALA A 36 -3.34 -27.02 48.13
C ALA A 36 -3.24 -27.32 46.62
N ASN A 37 -3.95 -28.35 46.14
CA ASN A 37 -4.03 -28.65 44.70
C ASN A 37 -4.63 -27.48 43.89
N LEU A 38 -5.66 -26.81 44.42
CA LEU A 38 -6.25 -25.63 43.78
C LEU A 38 -5.27 -24.46 43.74
N ALA A 39 -4.53 -24.21 44.82
CA ALA A 39 -3.49 -23.17 44.86
C ALA A 39 -2.35 -23.48 43.88
N GLU A 40 -1.90 -24.73 43.79
CA GLU A 40 -0.88 -25.18 42.85
C GLU A 40 -1.36 -25.06 41.39
N GLN A 41 -2.60 -25.48 41.08
CA GLN A 41 -3.18 -25.26 39.75
C GLN A 41 -3.31 -23.78 39.40
N GLN A 42 -3.69 -22.92 40.35
CA GLN A 42 -3.75 -21.48 40.12
C GLN A 42 -2.35 -20.88 39.89
N ALA A 43 -1.34 -21.30 40.67
CA ALA A 43 0.04 -20.91 40.48
C ALA A 43 0.59 -21.37 39.12
N ALA A 44 0.34 -22.61 38.71
CA ALA A 44 0.73 -23.16 37.41
C ALA A 44 0.03 -22.46 36.24
N ARG A 45 -1.26 -22.11 36.37
CA ARG A 45 -1.98 -21.28 35.37
C ARG A 45 -1.39 -19.88 35.28
N ARG A 46 -1.07 -19.24 36.40
CA ARG A 46 -0.41 -17.93 36.45
C ARG A 46 0.99 -17.96 35.83
N TRP A 47 1.80 -18.98 36.14
CA TRP A 47 3.12 -19.20 35.52
C TRP A 47 3.01 -19.45 34.01
N LYS A 48 2.09 -20.31 33.57
CA LYS A 48 1.88 -20.60 32.14
C LYS A 48 1.45 -19.34 31.37
N ASN A 49 0.62 -18.49 31.96
CA ASN A 49 0.20 -17.23 31.34
C ASN A 49 1.30 -16.15 31.42
N GLY A 50 2.08 -16.08 32.50
CA GLY A 50 3.26 -15.23 32.60
C GLY A 50 4.34 -15.59 31.57
N PHE A 51 4.61 -16.88 31.37
CA PHE A 51 5.53 -17.38 30.36
C PHE A 51 5.04 -17.08 28.93
N ARG A 52 3.72 -17.22 28.67
CA ARG A 52 3.10 -16.79 27.39
C ARG A 52 3.26 -15.28 27.15
N LEU A 53 3.04 -14.45 28.16
CA LEU A 53 3.23 -12.99 28.07
C LEU A 53 4.70 -12.64 27.86
N ALA A 54 5.62 -13.30 28.55
CA ALA A 54 7.06 -13.13 28.36
C ALA A 54 7.49 -13.50 26.92
N TRP A 55 6.98 -14.60 26.36
CA TRP A 55 7.20 -14.96 24.96
C TRP A 55 6.58 -13.97 23.97
N LEU A 56 5.40 -13.41 24.27
CA LEU A 56 4.77 -12.40 23.43
C LEU A 56 5.60 -11.10 23.42
N VAL A 57 6.03 -10.62 24.60
CA VAL A 57 6.93 -9.46 24.73
C VAL A 57 8.28 -9.73 24.05
N PHE A 58 8.87 -10.92 24.22
CA PHE A 58 10.10 -11.32 23.55
C PHE A 58 9.94 -11.30 22.02
N LEU A 59 8.85 -11.85 21.48
CA LEU A 59 8.58 -11.82 20.04
C LEU A 59 8.36 -10.39 19.51
N VAL A 60 7.70 -9.51 20.28
CA VAL A 60 7.55 -8.08 19.92
C VAL A 60 8.90 -7.36 19.93
N VAL A 61 9.75 -7.61 20.93
CA VAL A 61 11.10 -7.01 21.02
C VAL A 61 12.03 -7.55 19.93
N VAL A 62 12.01 -8.85 19.65
CA VAL A 62 12.79 -9.47 18.56
C VAL A 62 12.30 -8.99 17.20
N ALA A 63 10.99 -8.88 16.97
CA ALA A 63 10.45 -8.26 15.77
C ALA A 63 10.92 -6.81 15.64
N GLY A 64 10.81 -6.00 16.69
CA GLY A 64 11.29 -4.62 16.72
C GLY A 64 12.78 -4.49 16.39
N LEU A 65 13.63 -5.39 16.91
CA LEU A 65 15.07 -5.43 16.66
C LEU A 65 15.44 -5.96 15.26
N LEU A 66 14.62 -6.81 14.65
CA LEU A 66 14.79 -7.25 13.27
C LEU A 66 14.35 -6.16 12.28
N PHE A 67 13.21 -5.51 12.55
CA PHE A 67 12.75 -4.35 11.76
C PHE A 67 13.72 -3.16 11.89
N SER A 68 14.27 -2.86 13.06
CA SER A 68 15.23 -1.75 13.22
C SER A 68 16.63 -2.05 12.68
N ARG A 69 16.99 -3.33 12.44
CA ARG A 69 18.23 -3.71 11.75
C ARG A 69 18.11 -3.71 10.22
N ASN A 70 16.90 -3.83 9.69
CA ASN A 70 16.63 -3.75 8.24
C ASN A 70 16.09 -2.38 7.80
N ALA A 71 15.79 -1.48 8.73
CA ALA A 71 15.61 -0.06 8.42
C ALA A 71 17.01 0.58 8.28
N PRO A 72 17.41 1.08 7.09
CA PRO A 72 18.60 1.93 7.01
C PRO A 72 18.37 3.16 7.89
N SER A 73 19.38 3.56 8.67
CA SER A 73 19.31 4.73 9.53
C SER A 73 19.49 6.00 8.70
N SER A 74 18.46 6.34 7.91
CA SER A 74 18.36 7.52 7.07
C SER A 74 18.20 8.78 7.93
N ASP A 75 19.30 9.22 8.51
CA ASP A 75 19.45 10.52 9.16
C ASP A 75 19.35 11.64 8.08
N PRO A 76 18.39 12.58 8.16
CA PRO A 76 18.15 13.66 7.16
C PRO A 76 19.25 14.72 7.02
N SER A 77 20.51 14.36 7.31
CA SER A 77 21.69 15.22 7.23
C SER A 77 22.76 14.72 6.24
N GLN A 78 22.75 13.44 5.86
CA GLN A 78 23.78 12.88 4.97
C GLN A 78 23.45 13.07 3.48
N PRO A 79 24.46 13.19 2.59
CA PRO A 79 24.27 13.21 1.13
C PRO A 79 23.53 11.96 0.62
N HIS A 80 22.36 12.15 0.01
CA HIS A 80 21.52 11.04 -0.49
C HIS A 80 20.76 11.41 -1.76
N THR A 81 20.27 10.39 -2.47
CA THR A 81 19.23 10.52 -3.50
C THR A 81 17.87 10.44 -2.84
N ALA A 82 17.05 11.48 -2.96
CA ALA A 82 15.68 11.43 -2.48
C ALA A 82 14.80 10.75 -3.52
N MET A 83 13.85 9.90 -3.10
CA MET A 83 12.96 9.18 -4.01
C MET A 83 11.50 9.39 -3.63
N VAL A 84 10.64 9.58 -4.62
CA VAL A 84 9.17 9.61 -4.48
C VAL A 84 8.57 8.65 -5.51
N ALA A 85 7.76 7.70 -5.05
CA ALA A 85 7.15 6.68 -5.88
C ALA A 85 5.79 7.13 -6.44
N ILE A 86 5.54 6.86 -7.72
CA ILE A 86 4.26 7.10 -8.39
C ILE A 86 3.80 5.76 -8.96
N LYS A 87 3.05 5.00 -8.15
CA LYS A 87 2.68 3.61 -8.46
C LYS A 87 1.17 3.42 -8.54
N GLY A 88 0.71 2.64 -9.52
CA GLY A 88 -0.72 2.43 -9.78
C GLY A 88 -1.38 3.61 -10.49
N GLU A 89 -2.70 3.69 -10.40
CA GLU A 89 -3.50 4.72 -11.08
C GLU A 89 -3.38 6.09 -10.39
N ILE A 90 -3.17 7.14 -11.19
CA ILE A 90 -3.05 8.52 -10.71
C ILE A 90 -4.46 9.11 -10.50
N GLY A 91 -5.02 8.88 -9.32
CA GLY A 91 -6.35 9.34 -8.92
C GLY A 91 -6.35 10.65 -8.08
N SER A 92 -7.53 11.14 -7.71
CA SER A 92 -7.69 12.15 -6.65
C SER A 92 -7.54 11.57 -5.24
N GLU A 93 -7.50 10.24 -5.13
CA GLU A 93 -7.36 9.47 -3.90
C GLU A 93 -6.20 8.46 -4.07
N GLY A 94 -5.74 7.87 -2.96
CA GLY A 94 -4.64 6.90 -2.96
C GLY A 94 -3.23 7.50 -2.95
N GLU A 95 -2.22 6.64 -2.92
CA GLU A 95 -0.80 7.01 -2.71
C GLU A 95 -0.24 7.85 -3.87
N ALA A 96 -0.73 7.66 -5.10
CA ALA A 96 -0.32 8.39 -6.30
C ALA A 96 -1.09 9.70 -6.57
N SER A 97 -1.91 10.18 -5.62
CA SER A 97 -2.63 11.45 -5.77
C SER A 97 -1.68 12.66 -5.76
N ALA A 98 -2.09 13.76 -6.41
CA ALA A 98 -1.25 14.95 -6.46
C ALA A 98 -0.98 15.54 -5.06
N GLU A 99 -1.91 15.46 -4.12
CA GLU A 99 -1.67 15.91 -2.74
C GLU A 99 -0.50 15.14 -2.10
N ASN A 100 -0.54 13.81 -2.17
CA ASN A 100 0.48 12.92 -1.62
C ASN A 100 1.83 13.09 -2.32
N VAL A 101 1.84 13.06 -3.67
CA VAL A 101 3.05 13.20 -4.47
C VAL A 101 3.67 14.60 -4.28
N MET A 102 2.90 15.69 -4.37
CA MET A 102 3.43 17.04 -4.17
C MET A 102 3.90 17.27 -2.72
N ALA A 103 3.25 16.68 -1.70
CA ALA A 103 3.75 16.73 -0.32
C ALA A 103 5.08 15.97 -0.16
N ALA A 104 5.22 14.81 -0.80
CA ALA A 104 6.46 14.04 -0.80
C ALA A 104 7.60 14.78 -1.55
N MET A 105 7.33 15.31 -2.75
CA MET A 105 8.32 16.08 -3.53
C MET A 105 8.82 17.33 -2.80
N ARG A 106 7.95 18.05 -2.09
CA ARG A 106 8.33 19.19 -1.23
C ARG A 106 9.31 18.75 -0.15
N SER A 107 8.95 17.76 0.66
CA SER A 107 9.83 17.24 1.72
C SER A 107 11.17 16.75 1.17
N ALA A 108 11.16 16.04 0.04
CA ALA A 108 12.35 15.52 -0.63
C ALA A 108 13.30 16.61 -1.20
N LEU A 109 12.78 17.80 -1.52
CA LEU A 109 13.58 18.89 -2.11
C LEU A 109 13.94 19.98 -1.08
N GLU A 110 13.16 20.14 -0.02
CA GLU A 110 13.48 20.96 1.17
C GLU A 110 14.64 20.39 2.00
N ASP A 111 14.81 19.06 2.00
CA ASP A 111 15.87 18.36 2.75
C ASP A 111 17.30 18.78 2.33
N SER A 112 18.19 19.07 3.29
CA SER A 112 19.55 19.54 2.99
C SER A 112 20.54 18.44 2.55
N GLY A 113 20.27 17.19 2.93
CA GLY A 113 21.03 16.00 2.51
C GLY A 113 20.77 15.66 1.05
N SER A 114 19.51 15.78 0.61
CA SER A 114 19.03 15.47 -0.74
C SER A 114 19.82 16.20 -1.83
N LYS A 115 20.46 15.43 -2.73
CA LYS A 115 21.25 15.96 -3.87
C LYS A 115 20.47 16.01 -5.18
N GLY A 116 19.35 15.31 -5.24
CA GLY A 116 18.41 15.29 -6.35
C GLY A 116 17.21 14.40 -5.99
N LEU A 117 16.11 14.60 -6.71
CA LEU A 117 14.89 13.80 -6.56
C LEU A 117 14.77 12.81 -7.71
N VAL A 118 14.50 11.54 -7.42
CA VAL A 118 14.06 10.53 -8.38
C VAL A 118 12.56 10.26 -8.19
N LEU A 119 11.79 10.51 -9.25
CA LEU A 119 10.42 10.03 -9.39
C LEU A 119 10.47 8.58 -9.88
N LEU A 120 10.16 7.62 -9.01
CA LEU A 120 10.13 6.19 -9.34
C LEU A 120 8.73 5.82 -9.84
N ILE A 121 8.56 5.73 -11.15
CA ILE A 121 7.27 5.63 -11.81
C ILE A 121 6.96 4.19 -12.22
N ASN A 122 5.80 3.70 -11.77
CA ASN A 122 5.21 2.45 -12.23
C ASN A 122 3.68 2.59 -12.33
N SER A 123 3.22 3.27 -13.37
CA SER A 123 1.85 3.73 -13.50
C SER A 123 1.34 3.66 -14.95
N PRO A 124 0.12 3.13 -15.18
CA PRO A 124 -0.54 3.15 -16.49
C PRO A 124 -1.09 4.53 -16.87
N GLY A 125 -1.05 5.51 -15.97
CA GLY A 125 -1.70 6.80 -16.11
C GLY A 125 -2.85 6.98 -15.11
N GLY A 126 -3.89 7.70 -15.53
CA GLY A 126 -4.99 8.14 -14.67
C GLY A 126 -5.48 9.54 -15.04
N SER A 127 -5.82 10.34 -14.03
CA SER A 127 -6.42 11.66 -14.21
C SER A 127 -5.46 12.70 -14.81
N PRO A 128 -5.80 13.36 -15.93
CA PRO A 128 -4.97 14.41 -16.51
C PRO A 128 -4.90 15.67 -15.62
N VAL A 129 -5.91 15.89 -14.75
CA VAL A 129 -5.92 17.02 -13.80
C VAL A 129 -4.87 16.81 -12.70
N GLN A 130 -4.74 15.58 -12.20
CA GLN A 130 -3.76 15.23 -11.16
C GLN A 130 -2.34 15.29 -11.73
N ALA A 131 -2.12 14.74 -12.93
CA ALA A 131 -0.84 14.84 -13.61
C ALA A 131 -0.44 16.28 -13.96
N GLY A 132 -1.40 17.14 -14.33
CA GLY A 132 -1.19 18.58 -14.52
C GLY A 132 -0.63 19.25 -13.27
N MET A 133 -1.30 19.09 -12.12
CA MET A 133 -0.84 19.66 -10.85
C MET A 133 0.56 19.18 -10.44
N ILE A 134 0.86 17.89 -10.60
CA ILE A 134 2.18 17.33 -10.29
C ILE A 134 3.25 17.90 -11.26
N ASN A 135 2.94 18.03 -12.55
CA ASN A 135 3.86 18.59 -13.56
C ASN A 135 4.20 20.07 -13.28
N ASP A 136 3.19 20.90 -12.96
CA ASP A 136 3.39 22.31 -12.59
C ASP A 136 4.22 22.43 -11.30
N GLU A 137 3.97 21.58 -10.30
CA GLU A 137 4.73 21.59 -9.05
C GLU A 137 6.18 21.14 -9.25
N ILE A 138 6.47 20.16 -10.11
CA ILE A 138 7.86 19.79 -10.48
C ILE A 138 8.58 21.02 -11.07
N HIS A 139 7.95 21.73 -12.00
CA HIS A 139 8.51 22.95 -12.58
C HIS A 139 8.71 24.07 -11.53
N ARG A 140 7.85 24.17 -10.52
CA ARG A 140 7.99 25.14 -9.42
C ARG A 140 9.12 24.77 -8.46
N LEU A 141 9.18 23.51 -8.01
CA LEU A 141 10.16 23.04 -7.04
C LEU A 141 11.59 23.01 -7.60
N LYS A 142 11.78 22.62 -8.87
CA LYS A 142 13.07 22.72 -9.56
C LYS A 142 13.64 24.15 -9.50
N LYS A 143 12.79 25.15 -9.79
CA LYS A 143 13.16 26.57 -9.73
C LYS A 143 13.39 27.08 -8.30
N LEU A 144 12.66 26.57 -7.32
CA LEU A 144 12.76 27.00 -5.92
C LEU A 144 14.02 26.44 -5.21
N HIS A 145 14.33 25.16 -5.42
CA HIS A 145 15.41 24.47 -4.71
C HIS A 145 16.72 24.35 -5.51
N ASN A 146 16.69 24.62 -6.82
CA ASN A 146 17.83 24.48 -7.75
C ASN A 146 18.50 23.09 -7.64
N LYS A 147 17.66 22.04 -7.56
CA LYS A 147 18.05 20.63 -7.55
C LYS A 147 17.45 19.92 -8.78
N PRO A 148 18.15 18.94 -9.35
CA PRO A 148 17.61 18.16 -10.47
C PRO A 148 16.49 17.22 -10.00
N VAL A 149 15.52 16.99 -10.89
CA VAL A 149 14.47 15.99 -10.74
C VAL A 149 14.57 15.02 -11.91
N TYR A 150 14.82 13.76 -11.63
CA TYR A 150 14.89 12.67 -12.61
C TYR A 150 13.63 11.81 -12.54
N ALA A 151 13.21 11.22 -13.66
CA ALA A 151 12.25 10.14 -13.66
C ALA A 151 12.98 8.80 -13.91
N VAL A 152 12.60 7.76 -13.19
CA VAL A 152 13.04 6.37 -13.41
C VAL A 152 11.80 5.53 -13.56
N VAL A 153 11.67 4.84 -14.69
CA VAL A 153 10.53 3.97 -14.98
C VAL A 153 10.86 2.54 -14.58
N GLU A 154 9.97 1.90 -13.82
CA GLU A 154 9.98 0.45 -13.61
C GLU A 154 9.32 -0.25 -14.81
N GLU A 155 8.13 -0.82 -14.64
CA GLU A 155 7.43 -1.56 -15.70
C GLU A 155 6.66 -0.62 -16.65
N SER A 156 6.08 0.48 -16.15
CA SER A 156 5.19 1.35 -16.93
C SER A 156 5.26 2.83 -16.58
N CYS A 157 5.31 3.67 -17.61
CA CYS A 157 5.15 5.12 -17.56
C CYS A 157 4.28 5.56 -18.76
N ALA A 158 2.98 5.34 -18.62
CA ALA A 158 1.99 5.56 -19.69
C ALA A 158 1.04 6.73 -19.36
N SER A 159 0.56 7.40 -20.40
CA SER A 159 -0.47 8.45 -20.35
C SER A 159 -0.15 9.51 -19.29
N ALA A 160 -1.02 9.73 -18.30
CA ALA A 160 -0.83 10.70 -17.22
C ALA A 160 0.50 10.51 -16.44
N ALA A 161 1.07 9.31 -16.40
CA ALA A 161 2.39 9.09 -15.80
C ALA A 161 3.53 9.64 -16.66
N TYR A 162 3.41 9.55 -18.00
CA TYR A 162 4.36 10.17 -18.93
C TYR A 162 4.22 11.70 -18.97
N TYR A 163 2.99 12.21 -18.79
CA TYR A 163 2.73 13.65 -18.59
C TYR A 163 3.54 14.19 -17.40
N ILE A 164 3.61 13.44 -16.29
CA ILE A 164 4.45 13.80 -15.12
C ILE A 164 5.94 13.68 -15.47
N ALA A 165 6.37 12.55 -16.05
CA ALA A 165 7.77 12.30 -16.37
C ALA A 165 8.38 13.36 -17.31
N ALA A 166 7.58 13.96 -18.19
CA ALA A 166 8.01 15.02 -19.09
C ALA A 166 8.54 16.29 -18.36
N ALA A 167 8.19 16.54 -17.09
CA ALA A 167 8.75 17.67 -16.32
C ALA A 167 10.16 17.40 -15.74
N ALA A 168 10.64 16.15 -15.77
CA ALA A 168 11.97 15.78 -15.29
C ALA A 168 13.09 16.35 -16.18
N ASP A 169 14.29 16.53 -15.60
CA ASP A 169 15.50 16.92 -16.33
C ASP A 169 16.01 15.77 -17.22
N SER A 170 15.82 14.53 -16.77
CA SER A 170 16.03 13.33 -17.58
C SER A 170 15.11 12.18 -17.15
N ILE A 171 14.75 11.31 -18.09
CA ILE A 171 13.91 10.13 -17.93
C ILE A 171 14.74 8.89 -18.26
N TYR A 172 14.88 7.97 -17.30
CA TYR A 172 15.57 6.69 -17.43
C TYR A 172 14.59 5.52 -17.37
N VAL A 173 14.91 4.46 -18.11
CA VAL A 173 14.01 3.31 -18.33
C VAL A 173 14.79 1.98 -18.35
N ASP A 174 14.14 0.84 -18.12
CA ASP A 174 14.67 -0.43 -18.63
C ASP A 174 14.34 -0.58 -20.13
N LYS A 175 15.09 -1.42 -20.84
CA LYS A 175 14.84 -1.80 -22.24
C LYS A 175 13.41 -2.26 -22.49
N ALA A 176 12.79 -2.95 -21.52
CA ALA A 176 11.46 -3.53 -21.61
C ALA A 176 10.35 -2.69 -20.94
N SER A 177 10.67 -1.56 -20.29
CA SER A 177 9.65 -0.65 -19.73
C SER A 177 8.66 -0.20 -20.80
N ILE A 178 7.39 -0.06 -20.45
CA ILE A 178 6.34 0.45 -21.33
C ILE A 178 6.24 1.97 -21.15
N VAL A 179 6.46 2.74 -22.22
CA VAL A 179 6.50 4.21 -22.17
C VAL A 179 5.58 4.81 -23.22
N GLY A 180 4.97 5.96 -22.94
CA GLY A 180 4.19 6.72 -23.91
C GLY A 180 2.70 6.69 -23.59
N SER A 181 1.89 6.07 -24.45
CA SER A 181 0.42 6.18 -24.43
C SER A 181 -0.04 7.65 -24.44
N ILE A 182 0.62 8.47 -25.27
CA ILE A 182 0.38 9.91 -25.33
C ILE A 182 -0.91 10.16 -26.12
N GLY A 183 -1.99 10.37 -25.37
CA GLY A 183 -3.35 10.50 -25.85
C GLY A 183 -4.32 10.72 -24.69
N VAL A 184 -5.59 10.94 -25.01
CA VAL A 184 -6.67 11.15 -24.01
C VAL A 184 -7.90 10.40 -24.49
N LEU A 185 -8.57 9.66 -23.59
CA LEU A 185 -9.80 8.95 -23.86
C LEU A 185 -10.91 9.36 -22.90
N MET A 186 -12.15 9.13 -23.31
CA MET A 186 -13.34 9.16 -22.47
C MET A 186 -14.25 8.05 -22.99
N ASP A 187 -14.52 7.05 -22.16
CA ASP A 187 -15.20 5.82 -22.54
C ASP A 187 -16.55 5.65 -21.82
N GLY A 188 -17.18 4.50 -22.02
CA GLY A 188 -18.52 4.19 -21.54
C GLY A 188 -19.27 3.26 -22.50
N PHE A 189 -20.24 2.51 -21.97
CA PHE A 189 -21.06 1.58 -22.74
C PHE A 189 -22.42 2.19 -23.12
N GLY A 190 -23.02 1.71 -24.21
CA GLY A 190 -24.39 2.04 -24.60
C GLY A 190 -25.29 0.79 -24.52
N PHE A 191 -26.37 0.86 -23.74
CA PHE A 191 -27.28 -0.27 -23.46
C PHE A 191 -28.67 -0.13 -24.09
N THR A 192 -28.95 0.92 -24.86
CA THR A 192 -30.28 1.18 -25.50
C THR A 192 -30.84 -0.05 -26.20
N GLY A 193 -30.10 -0.61 -27.17
CA GLY A 193 -30.50 -1.81 -27.92
C GLY A 193 -30.49 -3.13 -27.12
N LEU A 194 -30.18 -3.10 -25.82
CA LEU A 194 -30.44 -4.18 -24.86
C LEU A 194 -31.73 -3.90 -24.06
N MET A 195 -31.95 -2.66 -23.64
CA MET A 195 -33.19 -2.24 -22.97
C MET A 195 -34.42 -2.47 -23.85
N ASP A 196 -34.34 -2.13 -25.15
CA ASP A 196 -35.40 -2.37 -26.13
C ASP A 196 -35.80 -3.85 -26.21
N LYS A 197 -34.81 -4.75 -26.17
CA LYS A 197 -35.01 -6.21 -26.23
C LYS A 197 -35.59 -6.81 -24.95
N LEU A 198 -35.41 -6.12 -23.82
CA LEU A 198 -35.90 -6.52 -22.51
C LEU A 198 -37.21 -5.80 -22.13
N GLY A 199 -37.73 -4.91 -22.98
CA GLY A 199 -38.93 -4.11 -22.71
C GLY A 199 -38.74 -3.06 -21.60
N VAL A 200 -37.50 -2.61 -21.35
CA VAL A 200 -37.19 -1.67 -20.26
C VAL A 200 -37.23 -0.23 -20.79
N GLU A 201 -38.22 0.55 -20.35
CA GLU A 201 -38.36 1.96 -20.72
C GLU A 201 -37.48 2.87 -19.86
N ARG A 202 -36.73 3.80 -20.47
CA ARG A 202 -35.99 4.84 -19.75
C ARG A 202 -36.80 6.13 -19.61
N ARG A 203 -37.18 6.50 -18.38
CA ARG A 203 -37.90 7.74 -18.05
C ARG A 203 -36.97 8.81 -17.46
N LEU A 204 -36.11 9.41 -18.28
CA LEU A 204 -35.29 10.56 -17.87
C LEU A 204 -36.07 11.88 -17.98
N MET A 205 -36.05 12.69 -16.92
CA MET A 205 -36.37 14.11 -16.96
C MET A 205 -35.14 14.92 -16.53
N THR A 206 -34.89 16.06 -17.18
CA THR A 206 -33.72 16.91 -16.90
C THR A 206 -34.03 18.40 -16.98
N ALA A 207 -33.34 19.19 -16.18
CA ALA A 207 -33.19 20.62 -16.38
C ALA A 207 -31.84 20.89 -17.06
N GLY A 208 -31.85 21.61 -18.19
CA GLY A 208 -30.70 21.81 -19.06
C GLY A 208 -30.54 20.71 -20.11
N GLU A 209 -30.53 21.09 -21.38
CA GLU A 209 -30.60 20.21 -22.56
C GLU A 209 -29.56 19.06 -22.55
N ASN A 210 -28.33 19.35 -22.15
CA ASN A 210 -27.23 18.38 -22.12
C ASN A 210 -27.01 17.72 -20.74
N LYS A 211 -27.93 17.89 -19.77
CA LYS A 211 -27.75 17.35 -18.41
C LYS A 211 -27.82 15.81 -18.34
N GLY A 212 -28.37 15.17 -19.36
CA GLY A 212 -28.36 13.72 -19.59
C GLY A 212 -27.24 13.20 -20.51
N PHE A 213 -26.27 14.04 -20.88
CA PHE A 213 -25.09 13.62 -21.64
C PHE A 213 -24.24 12.59 -20.85
N MET A 214 -23.54 11.71 -21.57
CA MET A 214 -22.79 10.55 -21.06
C MET A 214 -23.60 9.50 -20.27
N ASP A 215 -24.93 9.57 -20.30
CA ASP A 215 -25.75 8.46 -19.78
C ASP A 215 -25.70 7.23 -20.71
N PRO A 216 -25.46 6.02 -20.18
CA PRO A 216 -25.29 4.80 -20.97
C PRO A 216 -26.62 4.16 -21.44
N PHE A 217 -27.77 4.72 -21.06
CA PHE A 217 -29.11 4.21 -21.32
C PHE A 217 -29.89 5.07 -22.33
N SER A 218 -29.27 6.12 -22.89
CA SER A 218 -29.83 6.95 -23.96
C SER A 218 -28.92 7.03 -25.20
N PRO A 219 -29.48 7.30 -26.40
CA PRO A 219 -28.67 7.54 -27.59
C PRO A 219 -27.91 8.87 -27.47
N GLN A 220 -26.61 8.86 -27.76
CA GLN A 220 -25.79 10.07 -27.85
C GLN A 220 -26.14 10.88 -29.11
N THR A 221 -26.28 12.20 -28.98
CA THR A 221 -26.53 13.08 -30.13
C THR A 221 -25.24 13.45 -30.88
N GLU A 222 -25.39 13.86 -32.14
CA GLU A 222 -24.28 14.34 -32.96
C GLU A 222 -23.57 15.57 -32.35
N ALA A 223 -24.34 16.48 -31.74
CA ALA A 223 -23.81 17.65 -31.05
C ALA A 223 -23.01 17.27 -29.80
N GLN A 224 -23.50 16.30 -29.02
CA GLN A 224 -22.82 15.76 -27.84
C GLN A 224 -21.50 15.10 -28.21
N ARG A 225 -21.47 14.27 -29.26
CA ARG A 225 -20.22 13.63 -29.73
C ARG A 225 -19.19 14.66 -30.21
N LYS A 226 -19.63 15.69 -30.93
CA LYS A 226 -18.76 16.81 -31.37
C LYS A 226 -18.21 17.62 -30.19
N HIS A 227 -19.02 17.88 -29.17
CA HIS A 227 -18.58 18.54 -27.94
C HIS A 227 -17.52 17.71 -27.19
N ALA A 228 -17.77 16.41 -27.00
CA ALA A 228 -16.78 15.49 -26.43
C ALA A 228 -15.47 15.43 -27.22
N GLN A 229 -15.54 15.29 -28.55
CA GLN A 229 -14.34 15.23 -29.37
C GLN A 229 -13.55 16.54 -29.33
N ALA A 230 -14.22 17.70 -29.30
CA ALA A 230 -13.55 18.99 -29.14
C ALA A 230 -12.83 19.09 -27.77
N MET A 231 -13.47 18.63 -26.69
CA MET A 231 -12.87 18.57 -25.35
C MET A 231 -11.65 17.64 -25.32
N LEU A 232 -11.77 16.41 -25.83
CA LEU A 232 -10.68 15.44 -25.90
C LEU A 232 -9.50 15.98 -26.73
N ASN A 233 -9.79 16.59 -27.89
CA ASN A 233 -8.77 17.22 -28.72
C ASN A 233 -8.03 18.34 -27.97
N GLN A 234 -8.73 19.17 -27.19
CA GLN A 234 -8.12 20.24 -26.42
C GLN A 234 -7.17 19.69 -25.33
N ILE A 235 -7.62 18.71 -24.54
CA ILE A 235 -6.79 18.09 -23.48
C ILE A 235 -5.60 17.36 -24.09
N HIS A 236 -5.79 16.73 -25.25
CA HIS A 236 -4.70 16.07 -25.98
C HIS A 236 -3.65 17.07 -26.48
N GLN A 237 -4.05 18.24 -27.01
CA GLN A 237 -3.10 19.29 -27.37
C GLN A 237 -2.33 19.84 -26.16
N GLN A 238 -2.95 19.90 -24.97
CA GLN A 238 -2.24 20.26 -23.72
C GLN A 238 -1.17 19.22 -23.36
N PHE A 239 -1.46 17.92 -23.50
CA PHE A 239 -0.49 16.85 -23.28
C PHE A 239 0.66 16.91 -24.31
N ILE A 240 0.35 17.08 -25.60
CA ILE A 240 1.36 17.27 -26.65
C ILE A 240 2.27 18.47 -26.35
N ALA A 241 1.71 19.60 -25.91
CA ALA A 241 2.48 20.78 -25.55
C ALA A 241 3.44 20.51 -24.38
N VAL A 242 3.00 19.82 -23.33
CA VAL A 242 3.83 19.43 -22.19
C VAL A 242 4.96 18.47 -22.59
N VAL A 243 4.68 17.47 -23.45
CA VAL A 243 5.72 16.57 -23.96
C VAL A 243 6.73 17.32 -24.82
N LYS A 244 6.29 18.18 -25.74
CA LYS A 244 7.20 18.99 -26.57
C LYS A 244 8.04 19.96 -25.73
N GLN A 245 7.47 20.61 -24.72
CA GLN A 245 8.19 21.48 -23.79
C GLN A 245 9.24 20.72 -22.97
N GLY A 246 8.86 19.57 -22.41
CA GLY A 246 9.73 18.76 -21.55
C GLY A 246 10.85 18.05 -22.29
N ARG A 247 10.54 17.47 -23.46
CA ARG A 247 11.51 16.72 -24.26
C ARG A 247 12.37 17.64 -25.14
N GLY A 248 11.81 18.73 -25.68
CA GLY A 248 12.53 19.70 -26.51
C GLY A 248 13.19 19.07 -27.74
N GLU A 249 14.36 19.57 -28.13
CA GLU A 249 15.14 19.11 -29.30
C GLU A 249 15.53 17.62 -29.28
N ARG A 250 15.40 16.94 -28.14
CA ARG A 250 15.62 15.49 -28.04
C ARG A 250 14.57 14.68 -28.80
N LEU A 251 13.36 15.23 -28.94
CA LEU A 251 12.18 14.52 -29.42
C LEU A 251 12.24 14.29 -30.94
N LYS A 252 12.30 13.03 -31.36
CA LYS A 252 12.30 12.65 -32.78
C LYS A 252 10.86 12.29 -33.16
N GLU A 253 10.07 13.32 -33.45
CA GLU A 253 8.63 13.17 -33.72
C GLU A 253 8.35 12.19 -34.87
N THR A 254 7.40 11.29 -34.65
CA THR A 254 6.88 10.35 -35.64
C THR A 254 5.36 10.55 -35.76
N PRO A 255 4.72 10.17 -36.89
CA PRO A 255 3.27 10.34 -37.07
C PRO A 255 2.44 9.73 -35.93
N ASP A 256 2.90 8.61 -35.37
CA ASP A 256 2.20 7.85 -34.35
C ASP A 256 2.57 8.26 -32.90
N MET A 257 3.52 9.18 -32.70
CA MET A 257 3.99 9.58 -31.36
C MET A 257 2.89 10.15 -30.46
N PHE A 258 1.84 10.72 -31.06
CA PHE A 258 0.69 11.30 -30.38
C PHE A 258 -0.61 10.58 -30.76
N SER A 259 -0.55 9.25 -30.91
CA SER A 259 -1.69 8.40 -31.29
C SER A 259 -2.37 7.67 -30.10
N GLY A 260 -1.79 7.74 -28.91
CA GLY A 260 -2.11 6.85 -27.79
C GLY A 260 -1.39 5.49 -27.81
N LEU A 261 -0.53 5.21 -28.79
CA LEU A 261 0.35 4.03 -28.76
C LEU A 261 1.44 4.13 -27.67
N PHE A 262 2.03 2.99 -27.35
CA PHE A 262 3.12 2.81 -26.40
C PHE A 262 4.34 2.17 -27.08
N TRP A 263 5.51 2.37 -26.47
CA TRP A 263 6.81 1.93 -26.97
C TRP A 263 7.59 1.21 -25.86
N THR A 264 8.52 0.33 -26.23
CA THR A 264 9.49 -0.21 -25.27
C THR A 264 10.48 0.88 -24.84
N GLY A 265 11.09 0.75 -23.67
CA GLY A 265 12.05 1.74 -23.18
C GLY A 265 13.24 1.95 -24.12
N GLN A 266 13.69 0.89 -24.82
CA GLN A 266 14.69 1.04 -25.89
C GLN A 266 14.19 1.96 -27.01
N GLN A 267 12.98 1.72 -27.55
CA GLN A 267 12.37 2.57 -28.57
C GLN A 267 12.14 4.00 -28.05
N ALA A 268 11.78 4.16 -26.77
CA ALA A 268 11.59 5.46 -26.14
C ALA A 268 12.89 6.27 -26.08
N VAL A 269 14.02 5.64 -25.78
CA VAL A 269 15.36 6.28 -25.89
C VAL A 269 15.68 6.61 -27.35
N ASP A 270 15.45 5.67 -28.27
CA ASP A 270 15.73 5.85 -29.70
C ASP A 270 14.92 7.01 -30.30
N MET A 271 13.68 7.23 -29.84
CA MET A 271 12.77 8.31 -30.24
C MET A 271 12.93 9.61 -29.40
N GLY A 272 13.77 9.60 -28.35
CA GLY A 272 13.97 10.73 -27.45
C GLY A 272 12.83 11.00 -26.47
N LEU A 273 11.88 10.08 -26.33
CA LEU A 273 10.86 10.06 -25.27
C LEU A 273 11.49 9.75 -23.90
N ALA A 274 12.63 9.06 -23.87
CA ALA A 274 13.52 8.89 -22.73
C ALA A 274 14.93 9.38 -23.06
N ASP A 275 15.80 9.55 -22.06
CA ASP A 275 17.17 10.05 -22.23
C ASP A 275 18.24 8.95 -22.17
N GLY A 276 17.93 7.82 -21.51
CA GLY A 276 18.85 6.67 -21.44
C GLY A 276 18.25 5.46 -20.72
N LEU A 277 19.02 4.37 -20.70
CA LEU A 277 18.68 3.17 -19.92
C LEU A 277 19.21 3.32 -18.48
N GLY A 278 18.43 2.91 -17.48
CA GLY A 278 18.86 2.93 -16.08
C GLY A 278 17.82 2.47 -15.06
N SER A 279 18.28 1.81 -14.00
CA SER A 279 17.52 1.54 -12.77
C SER A 279 17.71 2.65 -11.73
N LEU A 280 16.91 2.64 -10.66
CA LEU A 280 17.03 3.54 -9.51
C LEU A 280 18.47 3.60 -8.98
N ASP A 281 19.07 2.46 -8.68
CA ASP A 281 20.42 2.34 -8.12
C ASP A 281 21.48 2.93 -9.07
N SER A 282 21.33 2.71 -10.38
CA SER A 282 22.24 3.27 -11.38
C SER A 282 22.09 4.79 -11.50
N VAL A 283 20.88 5.33 -11.39
CA VAL A 283 20.66 6.78 -11.41
C VAL A 283 21.19 7.42 -10.12
N ALA A 284 20.92 6.82 -8.96
CA ALA A 284 21.43 7.28 -7.67
C ALA A 284 22.97 7.33 -7.62
N ARG A 285 23.64 6.23 -7.94
CA ARG A 285 25.11 6.13 -7.95
C ARG A 285 25.74 6.90 -9.12
N ASP A 286 25.27 6.69 -10.35
CA ASP A 286 25.99 7.11 -11.56
C ASP A 286 25.55 8.48 -12.10
N VAL A 287 24.35 8.97 -11.77
CA VAL A 287 23.84 10.29 -12.21
C VAL A 287 23.76 11.30 -11.06
N VAL A 288 23.09 10.96 -9.95
CA VAL A 288 22.94 11.85 -8.78
C VAL A 288 24.23 11.93 -7.95
N LYS A 289 25.08 10.89 -8.03
CA LYS A 289 26.32 10.71 -7.25
C LYS A 289 26.08 10.62 -5.74
N ALA A 290 24.95 10.01 -5.35
CA ALA A 290 24.61 9.68 -3.98
C ALA A 290 23.85 8.33 -3.97
N GLU A 291 24.56 7.24 -3.69
CA GLU A 291 24.05 5.86 -3.82
C GLU A 291 23.03 5.49 -2.72
N ASP A 292 23.11 6.13 -1.54
CA ASP A 292 22.08 6.01 -0.52
C ASP A 292 20.76 6.64 -1.00
N VAL A 293 19.69 5.84 -1.06
CA VAL A 293 18.34 6.27 -1.46
C VAL A 293 17.43 6.37 -0.25
N ILE A 294 16.73 7.50 -0.09
CA ILE A 294 15.72 7.72 0.96
C ILE A 294 14.34 7.88 0.31
N ASP A 295 13.37 7.10 0.77
CA ASP A 295 11.97 7.16 0.32
C ASP A 295 11.17 8.21 1.10
N TYR A 296 10.65 9.23 0.39
CA TYR A 296 9.81 10.30 0.93
C TYR A 296 8.31 10.08 0.64
N SER A 297 7.93 8.96 0.02
CA SER A 297 6.57 8.68 -0.44
C SER A 297 5.56 8.60 0.72
N ARG A 298 4.35 9.12 0.48
CA ARG A 298 3.25 9.08 1.45
C ARG A 298 2.51 7.75 1.37
N HIS A 299 3.09 6.73 1.98
CA HIS A 299 2.46 5.40 2.15
C HIS A 299 1.29 5.44 3.13
N GLU A 300 0.27 4.61 2.91
CA GLU A 300 -0.79 4.39 3.91
C GLU A 300 -0.24 3.79 5.21
N ASN A 301 -0.77 4.22 6.36
CA ASN A 301 -0.33 3.72 7.66
C ASN A 301 -0.53 2.20 7.77
N VAL A 302 0.43 1.49 8.37
CA VAL A 302 0.42 0.01 8.45
C VAL A 302 -0.85 -0.52 9.13
N ALA A 303 -1.35 0.18 10.15
CA ALA A 303 -2.61 -0.15 10.81
C ALA A 303 -3.83 -0.08 9.87
N GLU A 304 -3.84 0.87 8.93
CA GLU A 304 -4.91 1.04 7.95
C GLU A 304 -4.83 -0.02 6.84
N ARG A 305 -3.63 -0.30 6.32
CA ARG A 305 -3.42 -1.41 5.36
C ARG A 305 -3.77 -2.77 5.96
N LEU A 306 -3.54 -2.97 7.26
CA LEU A 306 -4.03 -4.14 8.00
C LEU A 306 -5.56 -4.11 8.12
N ALA A 307 -6.16 -3.00 8.55
CA ALA A 307 -7.61 -2.88 8.69
C ALA A 307 -8.36 -3.12 7.36
N LYS A 308 -7.87 -2.59 6.24
CA LYS A 308 -8.41 -2.83 4.89
C LYS A 308 -8.32 -4.32 4.51
N ARG A 309 -7.18 -4.98 4.76
CA ARG A 309 -7.01 -6.43 4.48
C ARG A 309 -7.89 -7.32 5.37
N PHE A 310 -8.00 -7.04 6.66
CA PHE A 310 -8.91 -7.76 7.56
C PHE A 310 -10.38 -7.51 7.22
N GLY A 311 -10.75 -6.27 6.90
CA GLY A 311 -12.10 -5.90 6.46
C GLY A 311 -12.51 -6.61 5.17
N ALA A 312 -11.61 -6.66 4.18
CA ALA A 312 -11.83 -7.40 2.94
C ALA A 312 -12.03 -8.90 3.19
N ALA A 313 -11.14 -9.55 3.96
CA ALA A 313 -11.25 -10.98 4.27
C ALA A 313 -12.54 -11.32 5.06
N LEU A 314 -12.97 -10.46 5.98
CA LEU A 314 -14.25 -10.61 6.70
C LEU A 314 -15.45 -10.38 5.78
N GLY A 315 -15.37 -9.41 4.86
CA GLY A 315 -16.40 -9.15 3.85
C GLY A 315 -16.58 -10.32 2.88
N GLU A 316 -15.48 -10.86 2.35
CA GLU A 316 -15.50 -12.08 1.52
C GLU A 316 -16.06 -13.28 2.28
N GLY A 317 -15.67 -13.46 3.54
CA GLY A 317 -16.22 -14.50 4.42
C GLY A 317 -17.73 -14.36 4.62
N ALA A 318 -18.22 -13.15 4.87
CA ALA A 318 -19.65 -12.87 5.02
C ALA A 318 -20.43 -13.10 3.71
N VAL A 319 -19.90 -12.64 2.56
CA VAL A 319 -20.51 -12.88 1.24
C VAL A 319 -20.51 -14.38 0.89
N GLN A 320 -19.45 -15.12 1.21
CA GLN A 320 -19.38 -16.56 0.98
C GLN A 320 -20.31 -17.33 1.93
N ALA A 321 -20.51 -16.86 3.17
CA ALA A 321 -21.49 -17.41 4.09
C ALA A 321 -22.92 -17.19 3.58
N MET A 322 -23.28 -15.96 3.18
CA MET A 322 -24.60 -15.65 2.61
C MET A 322 -24.88 -16.46 1.33
N ARG A 323 -23.89 -16.61 0.44
CA ARG A 323 -24.00 -17.46 -0.76
C ARG A 323 -24.10 -18.97 -0.48
N ARG A 324 -23.88 -19.41 0.76
CA ARG A 324 -24.03 -20.81 1.21
C ARG A 324 -25.33 -21.08 1.98
N VAL A 325 -26.14 -20.05 2.28
CA VAL A 325 -27.48 -20.24 2.87
C VAL A 325 -28.47 -20.64 1.76
N PRO A 326 -29.03 -21.87 1.75
CA PRO A 326 -29.94 -22.28 0.70
C PRO A 326 -31.36 -21.78 1.00
N GLY A 327 -31.77 -20.73 0.28
CA GLY A 327 -33.18 -20.34 0.13
C GLY A 327 -33.71 -19.31 1.14
N LEU A 328 -33.86 -18.08 0.66
CA LEU A 328 -35.08 -17.30 0.86
C LEU A 328 -35.50 -16.75 -0.52
N ARG A 329 -36.55 -17.36 -1.08
CA ARG A 329 -37.32 -16.94 -2.25
C ARG A 329 -38.78 -16.92 -1.82
#